data_AF-A0A5J6UIC2-F1
#
_entry.id   AF-A0A5J6UIC2-F1
#
_cell.length_a   1.000
_cell.length_b   1.000
_cell.length_c   1.000
_cell.angle_alpha   90.00
_cell.angle_beta   90.00
_cell.angle_gamma   90.00
#
_symmetry.space_group_name_H-M   'P 1'
#
loop_
_entity.id
_entity.type
_entity.pdbx_description
1 polymer ?
#
loop_
_entity_poly.entity_id
_entity_poly.type
_entity_poly.pdbx_seq_one_letter_code
_entity_poly.pdbx_strand_id
1 'polypeptide(L)'
;MTFATLGPWAEPDAVAEPVPARHPRPLPPLPAVGLLAEAAALGEPAVAIVDVDWEQDTEDDPPRVLSALLRGAGPAAEPDEPPDAAAGRRAALLAAAPPERLRLLRTAVRGAVAEILGYAEPEAVGDDDNVTELGMSSFAALELATRLGAAIGATVRPAVVFDHPTTARLAEHLSAALESPRDEDEPAAEPVA
;
A
#
# COMPACT_ATOMS: atom_id res chain seq x y z
N MET A 1 10.46 -16.56 -15.67
CA MET A 1 8.99 -16.59 -15.60
C MET A 1 8.61 -16.30 -14.16
N THR A 2 8.20 -15.08 -13.86
CA THR A 2 7.80 -14.68 -12.52
C THR A 2 6.29 -14.63 -12.52
N PHE A 3 5.66 -15.62 -11.90
CA PHE A 3 4.22 -15.61 -11.66
C PHE A 3 3.97 -14.83 -10.37
N ALA A 4 3.23 -13.73 -10.45
CA ALA A 4 2.71 -13.03 -9.29
C ALA A 4 1.23 -13.40 -9.15
N THR A 5 0.92 -14.36 -8.29
CA THR A 5 -0.46 -14.68 -7.92
C THR A 5 -0.86 -13.73 -6.80
N LEU A 6 -1.86 -12.90 -7.05
CA LEU A 6 -2.39 -11.93 -6.08
C LEU A 6 -3.83 -12.30 -5.75
N GLY A 7 -4.01 -13.01 -4.64
CA GLY A 7 -5.32 -13.27 -4.05
C GLY A 7 -5.18 -14.15 -2.80
N PRO A 8 -5.98 -13.93 -1.76
CA PRO A 8 -6.07 -14.87 -0.66
C PRO A 8 -6.59 -16.21 -1.21
N TRP A 9 -5.89 -17.30 -0.92
CA TRP A 9 -6.35 -18.65 -1.27
C TRP A 9 -7.42 -19.07 -0.28
N ALA A 10 -8.56 -19.55 -0.76
CA ALA A 10 -9.52 -20.22 0.12
C ALA A 10 -8.98 -21.61 0.48
N GLU A 11 -8.58 -21.80 1.74
CA GLU A 11 -8.36 -23.12 2.32
C GLU A 11 -9.70 -23.87 2.35
N PRO A 12 -9.76 -25.14 1.92
CA PRO A 12 -11.02 -25.88 1.73
C PRO A 12 -11.87 -26.02 3.01
N ASP A 13 -11.25 -25.89 4.19
CA ASP A 13 -11.90 -26.02 5.51
C ASP A 13 -11.78 -24.74 6.38
N ALA A 14 -11.26 -23.62 5.85
CA ALA A 14 -11.19 -22.40 6.64
C ALA A 14 -12.57 -21.74 6.76
N VAL A 15 -12.95 -21.41 7.99
CA VAL A 15 -14.03 -20.43 8.23
C VAL A 15 -13.56 -19.13 7.60
N ALA A 16 -14.24 -18.67 6.55
CA ALA A 16 -13.92 -17.41 5.90
C ALA A 16 -14.07 -16.28 6.93
N GLU A 17 -12.94 -15.79 7.44
CA GLU A 17 -12.88 -14.51 8.15
C GLU A 17 -13.55 -13.45 7.25
N PRO A 18 -14.41 -12.58 7.80
CA PRO A 18 -15.07 -11.56 7.01
C PRO A 18 -14.00 -10.67 6.37
N VAL A 19 -13.83 -10.83 5.07
CA VAL A 19 -12.94 -10.02 4.25
C VAL A 19 -13.50 -8.59 4.27
N PRO A 20 -12.70 -7.57 4.62
CA PRO A 20 -13.18 -6.18 4.60
C PRO A 20 -13.68 -5.86 3.19
N ALA A 21 -14.74 -5.06 3.08
CA ALA A 21 -15.55 -4.84 1.88
C ALA A 21 -14.82 -4.26 0.65
N ARG A 22 -13.49 -4.11 0.69
CA ARG A 22 -12.66 -3.54 -0.37
C ARG A 22 -11.44 -4.39 -0.76
N HIS A 23 -11.33 -5.62 -0.27
CA HIS A 23 -10.30 -6.57 -0.72
C HIS A 23 -10.83 -7.50 -1.82
N PRO A 24 -9.97 -7.92 -2.77
CA PRO A 24 -10.36 -8.89 -3.79
C PRO A 24 -10.82 -10.18 -3.14
N ARG A 25 -11.90 -10.77 -3.67
CA ARG A 25 -12.46 -11.99 -3.11
C ARG A 25 -11.46 -13.14 -3.26
N PRO A 26 -11.42 -14.07 -2.28
CA PRO A 26 -10.57 -15.24 -2.39
C PRO A 26 -11.03 -16.13 -3.54
N LEU A 27 -10.09 -16.52 -4.40
CA LEU A 27 -10.34 -17.47 -5.48
C LEU A 27 -10.37 -18.90 -4.91
N PRO A 28 -11.41 -19.70 -5.20
CA PRO A 28 -11.41 -21.11 -4.84
C PRO A 28 -10.27 -21.85 -5.59
N PRO A 29 -9.58 -22.80 -4.96
CA PRO A 29 -8.32 -23.36 -5.47
C PRO A 29 -8.47 -24.11 -6.79
N LEU A 30 -9.57 -24.85 -6.99
CA LEU A 30 -9.79 -25.61 -8.23
C LEU A 30 -10.03 -24.70 -9.46
N PRO A 31 -10.92 -23.69 -9.40
CA PRO A 31 -10.99 -22.64 -10.42
C PRO A 31 -9.67 -21.90 -10.66
N ALA A 32 -8.91 -21.59 -9.60
CA ALA A 32 -7.65 -20.86 -9.72
C ALA A 32 -6.60 -21.62 -10.56
N VAL A 33 -6.51 -22.95 -10.39
CA VAL A 33 -5.58 -23.79 -11.18
C VAL A 33 -5.96 -23.81 -12.67
N GLY A 34 -7.26 -23.85 -12.98
CA GLY A 34 -7.74 -23.77 -14.36
C GLY A 34 -7.37 -22.44 -15.03
N LEU A 35 -7.65 -21.33 -14.34
CA LEU A 35 -7.32 -20.00 -14.83
C LEU A 35 -5.81 -19.78 -14.98
N LEU A 36 -4.99 -20.38 -14.12
CA LEU A 36 -3.53 -20.33 -14.25
C LEU A 36 -3.04 -21.05 -15.52
N ALA A 37 -3.64 -22.20 -15.86
CA ALA A 37 -3.31 -22.93 -17.08
C ALA A 37 -3.69 -22.13 -18.35
N GLU A 38 -4.84 -21.45 -18.31
CA GLU A 38 -5.26 -20.54 -19.39
C GLU A 38 -4.34 -19.32 -19.51
N ALA A 39 -3.99 -18.69 -18.38
CA ALA A 39 -3.07 -17.55 -18.35
C ALA A 39 -1.69 -17.89 -18.91
N ALA A 40 -1.18 -19.08 -18.61
CA ALA A 40 0.10 -19.55 -19.15
C ALA A 40 0.07 -19.72 -20.68
N ALA A 41 -1.10 -19.97 -21.27
CA ALA A 41 -1.26 -20.11 -22.72
C ALA A 41 -1.28 -18.75 -23.46
N LEU A 42 -1.49 -17.63 -22.77
CA LEU A 42 -1.50 -16.30 -23.37
C LEU A 42 -0.11 -15.83 -23.81
N GLY A 43 0.96 -16.42 -23.29
CA GLY A 43 2.34 -16.04 -23.62
C GLY A 43 2.76 -14.65 -23.11
N GLU A 44 1.94 -14.03 -22.26
CA GLU A 44 2.21 -12.72 -21.66
C GLU A 44 3.28 -12.83 -20.55
N PRO A 45 4.12 -11.80 -20.38
CA PRO A 45 5.23 -11.83 -19.42
C PRO A 45 4.78 -11.83 -17.95
N ALA A 46 3.56 -11.33 -17.68
CA ALA A 46 2.90 -11.37 -16.38
C ALA A 46 1.39 -11.32 -16.56
N VAL A 47 0.65 -12.14 -15.81
CA VAL A 47 -0.82 -12.16 -15.80
C VAL A 47 -1.30 -12.10 -14.34
N ALA A 48 -2.23 -11.19 -14.06
CA ALA A 48 -2.90 -11.10 -12.76
C ALA A 48 -4.35 -11.60 -12.93
N ILE A 49 -4.79 -12.48 -12.03
CA ILE A 49 -6.17 -13.00 -12.00
C ILE A 49 -6.81 -12.49 -10.71
N VAL A 50 -7.93 -11.79 -10.84
CA VAL A 50 -8.66 -11.19 -9.71
C VAL A 50 -10.13 -11.60 -9.81
N ASP A 51 -10.71 -12.04 -8.69
CA ASP A 51 -12.15 -12.27 -8.59
C ASP A 51 -12.87 -10.98 -8.17
N VAL A 52 -13.63 -10.41 -9.11
CA VAL A 52 -14.36 -9.15 -8.94
C VAL A 52 -15.85 -9.45 -8.76
N ASP A 53 -16.50 -8.81 -7.78
CA ASP A 53 -17.96 -8.87 -7.63
C ASP A 53 -18.58 -7.68 -8.36
N TRP A 54 -18.92 -7.83 -9.64
CA TRP A 54 -19.46 -6.75 -10.47
C TRP A 54 -20.82 -6.19 -9.99
N GLU A 55 -21.48 -6.83 -9.02
CA GLU A 55 -22.68 -6.29 -8.38
C GLU A 55 -22.35 -5.26 -7.29
N GLN A 56 -21.16 -5.36 -6.69
CA GLN A 56 -20.67 -4.45 -5.63
C GLN A 56 -19.57 -3.49 -6.13
N ASP A 57 -18.74 -3.94 -7.06
CA ASP A 57 -17.62 -3.24 -7.67
C ASP A 57 -18.01 -2.82 -9.09
N THR A 58 -18.44 -1.57 -9.26
CA THR A 58 -18.88 -1.05 -10.56
C THR A 58 -17.71 -0.72 -11.48
N GLU A 59 -17.93 -0.68 -12.79
CA GLU A 59 -16.91 -0.31 -13.79
C GLU A 59 -16.33 1.10 -13.56
N ASP A 60 -17.12 2.01 -12.99
CA ASP A 60 -16.70 3.36 -12.60
C ASP A 60 -15.97 3.44 -11.24
N ASP A 61 -16.05 2.39 -10.40
CA ASP A 61 -15.40 2.29 -9.09
C ASP A 61 -14.86 0.85 -8.85
N PRO A 62 -13.82 0.42 -9.60
CA PRO A 62 -13.27 -0.92 -9.46
C PRO A 62 -12.51 -1.07 -8.14
N PRO A 63 -12.22 -2.31 -7.69
CA PRO A 63 -11.44 -2.55 -6.48
C PRO A 63 -10.13 -1.76 -6.53
N ARG A 64 -9.77 -1.06 -5.44
CA ARG A 64 -8.57 -0.20 -5.43
C ARG A 64 -7.29 -0.96 -5.81
N VAL A 65 -7.26 -2.27 -5.55
CA VAL A 65 -6.22 -3.19 -6.02
C VAL A 65 -6.06 -3.20 -7.55
N LEU A 66 -7.18 -3.25 -8.28
CA LEU A 66 -7.21 -3.24 -9.74
C LEU A 66 -6.72 -1.88 -10.25
N SER A 67 -7.17 -0.79 -9.62
CA SER A 67 -6.77 0.57 -9.99
C SER A 67 -5.28 0.84 -9.82
N ALA A 68 -4.64 0.33 -8.75
CA ALA A 68 -3.20 0.52 -8.59
C ALA A 68 -2.35 -0.49 -9.36
N LEU A 69 -2.84 -1.70 -9.64
CA LEU A 69 -2.20 -2.62 -10.61
C LEU A 69 -2.22 -2.06 -12.03
N LEU A 70 -3.35 -1.49 -12.47
CA LEU A 70 -3.48 -0.84 -13.77
C LEU A 70 -2.60 0.42 -13.89
N ARG A 71 -2.41 1.18 -12.79
CA ARG A 71 -1.49 2.33 -12.75
C ARG A 71 -0.02 1.91 -12.67
N GLY A 72 0.29 0.79 -12.00
CA GLY A 72 1.64 0.25 -11.84
C GLY A 72 2.15 -0.58 -13.02
N ALA A 73 1.30 -0.89 -14.01
CA ALA A 73 1.69 -1.58 -15.23
C ALA A 73 2.39 -0.68 -16.27
N GLY A 74 2.49 0.63 -16.01
CA GLY A 74 3.39 1.53 -16.72
C GLY A 74 4.80 1.51 -16.11
N PRO A 75 5.86 1.94 -16.85
CA PRO A 75 7.17 2.16 -16.24
C PRO A 75 6.99 2.99 -14.97
N ALA A 76 7.61 2.54 -13.87
CA ALA A 76 7.47 3.09 -12.51
C ALA A 76 7.14 4.57 -12.57
N ALA A 77 5.87 4.91 -12.30
CA ALA A 77 5.36 6.25 -12.50
C ALA A 77 6.30 7.21 -11.77
N GLU A 78 7.08 7.98 -12.54
CA GLU A 78 7.72 9.17 -12.00
C GLU A 78 6.61 9.96 -11.32
N PRO A 79 6.82 10.45 -10.09
CA PRO A 79 5.80 11.22 -9.41
C PRO A 79 5.31 12.30 -10.38
N ASP A 80 4.02 12.26 -10.71
CA ASP A 80 3.33 13.16 -11.66
C ASP A 80 3.33 14.62 -11.18
N GLU A 81 4.05 14.85 -10.08
CA GLU A 81 4.16 16.09 -9.38
C GLU A 81 5.53 16.74 -9.62
N PRO A 82 5.57 18.04 -9.96
CA PRO A 82 6.82 18.74 -10.19
C PRO A 82 7.75 18.63 -8.96
N PRO A 83 9.05 18.34 -9.15
CA PRO A 83 10.03 18.17 -8.07
C PRO A 83 10.06 19.34 -7.06
N ASP A 84 9.80 20.56 -7.55
CA ASP A 84 9.76 21.78 -6.74
C ASP A 84 8.62 21.77 -5.70
N ALA A 85 7.47 21.15 -6.01
CA ALA A 85 6.34 21.06 -5.09
C ALA A 85 6.61 20.06 -3.96
N ALA A 86 7.20 18.91 -4.28
CA ALA A 86 7.64 17.92 -3.29
C ALA A 86 8.73 18.50 -2.37
N ALA A 87 9.74 19.17 -2.95
CA ALA A 87 10.78 19.85 -2.18
C ALA A 87 10.20 20.96 -1.26
N GLY A 88 9.22 21.73 -1.76
CA GLY A 88 8.52 22.74 -0.98
C GLY A 88 7.77 22.17 0.22
N ARG A 89 7.05 21.04 0.06
CA ARG A 89 6.38 20.36 1.18
C ARG A 89 7.37 19.83 2.21
N ARG A 90 8.44 19.17 1.76
CA ARG A 90 9.50 18.67 2.65
C ARG A 90 10.10 19.83 3.46
N ALA A 91 10.40 20.94 2.82
CA ALA A 91 10.93 22.13 3.47
C ALA A 91 9.94 22.72 4.50
N ALA A 92 8.64 22.77 4.19
CA ALA A 92 7.61 23.24 5.12
C ALA A 92 7.52 22.35 6.38
N LEU A 93 7.58 21.03 6.21
CA LEU A 93 7.61 20.09 7.34
C LEU A 93 8.86 20.24 8.20
N LEU A 94 10.02 20.45 7.58
CA LEU A 94 11.28 20.68 8.30
C LEU A 94 11.35 22.04 9.00
N ALA A 95 10.61 23.04 8.52
CA ALA A 95 10.51 24.36 9.14
C ALA A 95 9.56 24.36 10.36
N ALA A 96 8.65 23.39 10.47
CA ALA A 96 7.78 23.24 11.64
C ALA A 96 8.59 22.81 12.87
N ALA A 97 8.18 23.28 14.05
CA ALA A 97 8.78 22.84 15.31
C ALA A 97 8.60 21.32 15.48
N PRO A 98 9.55 20.60 16.11
CA PRO A 98 9.48 19.14 16.27
C PRO A 98 8.12 18.59 16.75
N PRO A 99 7.45 19.15 17.78
CA PRO A 99 6.14 18.64 18.21
C PRO A 99 5.04 18.89 17.17
N GLU A 100 5.09 20.01 16.45
CA GLU A 100 4.10 20.33 15.42
C GLU A 100 4.29 19.46 14.18
N ARG A 101 5.55 19.23 13.77
CA ARG A 101 5.90 18.31 12.68
C ARG A 101 5.39 16.91 12.96
N LEU A 102 5.60 16.40 14.18
CA LEU A 102 5.10 15.08 14.58
C LEU A 102 3.55 15.04 14.53
N ARG A 103 2.88 16.11 14.96
CA ARG A 103 1.42 16.20 14.90
C ARG A 103 0.90 16.15 13.47
N LEU A 104 1.52 16.91 12.56
CA LEU A 104 1.19 16.92 11.13
C LEU A 104 1.38 15.54 10.50
N LEU A 105 2.49 14.86 10.82
CA LEU A 105 2.77 13.52 10.33
C LEU A 105 1.80 12.48 10.86
N ARG A 106 1.41 12.55 12.14
CA ARG A 106 0.37 11.68 12.70
C ARG A 106 -0.97 11.87 11.99
N THR A 107 -1.38 13.11 11.74
CA THR A 107 -2.59 13.40 10.98
C THR A 107 -2.52 12.82 9.57
N ALA A 108 -1.38 12.97 8.88
CA ALA A 108 -1.20 12.40 7.54
C ALA A 108 -1.27 10.87 7.53
N VAL A 109 -0.61 10.20 8.50
CA VAL A 109 -0.66 8.74 8.65
C VAL A 109 -2.08 8.25 8.93
N ARG A 110 -2.78 8.86 9.90
CA ARG A 110 -4.14 8.45 10.26
C ARG A 110 -5.12 8.64 9.11
N GLY A 111 -5.04 9.77 8.40
CA GLY A 111 -5.85 10.02 7.21
C GLY A 111 -5.62 8.97 6.13
N ALA A 112 -4.36 8.68 5.80
CA ALA A 112 -4.03 7.70 4.77
C ALA A 112 -4.47 6.27 5.16
N VAL A 113 -4.29 5.87 6.43
CA VAL A 113 -4.75 4.56 6.94
C VAL A 113 -6.28 4.48 6.90
N ALA A 114 -6.97 5.53 7.34
CA ALA A 114 -8.42 5.60 7.33
C ALA A 114 -8.99 5.44 5.91
N GLU A 115 -8.44 6.18 4.95
CA GLU A 115 -8.86 6.09 3.54
C GLU A 115 -8.64 4.70 2.94
N ILE A 116 -7.50 4.07 3.23
CA ILE A 116 -7.13 2.74 2.71
C ILE A 116 -8.06 1.66 3.26
N LEU A 117 -8.31 1.71 4.57
CA LEU A 117 -9.11 0.70 5.26
C LEU A 117 -10.63 1.00 5.20
N GLY A 118 -11.02 2.14 4.62
CA GLY A 118 -12.42 2.50 4.41
C GLY A 118 -13.13 3.10 5.63
N TYR A 119 -12.39 3.65 6.58
CA TYR A 119 -12.96 4.42 7.69
C TYR A 119 -13.46 5.78 7.19
N ALA A 120 -14.64 6.20 7.68
CA ALA A 120 -15.24 7.48 7.30
C ALA A 120 -14.50 8.69 7.86
N GLU A 121 -13.86 8.53 9.03
CA GLU A 121 -13.16 9.60 9.75
C GLU A 121 -11.74 9.13 10.13
N PRO A 122 -10.70 9.94 9.90
CA PRO A 122 -9.33 9.68 10.38
C PRO A 122 -9.23 9.47 11.89
N GLU A 123 -10.18 10.06 12.63
CA GLU A 123 -10.27 9.98 14.08
C GLU A 123 -10.56 8.57 14.58
N ALA A 124 -11.17 7.72 13.73
CA ALA A 124 -11.46 6.33 14.04
C ALA A 124 -10.21 5.45 14.14
N VAL A 125 -9.08 5.90 13.59
CA VAL A 125 -7.77 5.23 13.72
C VAL A 125 -7.02 5.86 14.88
N GLY A 126 -6.75 5.07 15.93
CA GLY A 126 -5.99 5.46 17.10
C GLY A 126 -4.48 5.59 16.84
N ASP A 127 -3.80 6.33 17.74
CA ASP A 127 -2.35 6.54 17.67
C ASP A 127 -1.57 5.22 17.94
N ASP A 128 -2.11 4.35 18.77
CA ASP A 128 -1.50 3.06 19.15
C ASP A 128 -2.08 1.86 18.39
N ASP A 129 -3.00 2.10 17.44
CA ASP A 129 -3.61 1.02 16.67
C ASP A 129 -2.57 0.37 15.76
N ASN A 130 -2.52 -0.96 15.83
CA ASN A 130 -1.67 -1.76 14.96
C ASN A 130 -2.33 -1.86 13.57
N VAL A 131 -1.79 -1.15 12.59
CA VAL A 131 -2.37 -1.09 11.25
C VAL A 131 -2.37 -2.44 10.54
N THR A 132 -1.43 -3.34 10.85
CA THR A 132 -1.42 -4.70 10.26
C THR A 132 -2.55 -5.56 10.80
N GLU A 133 -2.88 -5.40 12.08
CA GLU A 133 -4.05 -6.03 12.70
C GLU A 133 -5.36 -5.44 12.20
N LEU A 134 -5.36 -4.16 11.79
CA LEU A 134 -6.51 -3.52 11.13
C LEU A 134 -6.74 -3.96 9.67
N GLY A 135 -5.91 -4.88 9.14
CA GLY A 135 -6.05 -5.40 7.78
C GLY A 135 -5.11 -4.78 6.75
N MET A 136 -4.05 -4.08 7.18
CA MET A 136 -3.01 -3.62 6.25
C MET A 136 -2.28 -4.81 5.62
N SER A 137 -2.51 -4.99 4.31
CA SER A 137 -1.82 -5.98 3.47
C SER A 137 -0.58 -5.40 2.79
N SER A 138 0.24 -6.23 2.13
CA SER A 138 1.42 -5.75 1.37
C SER A 138 1.08 -4.73 0.28
N PHE A 139 -0.06 -4.90 -0.38
CA PHE A 139 -0.53 -3.92 -1.37
C PHE A 139 -1.00 -2.62 -0.71
N ALA A 140 -1.75 -2.74 0.38
CA ALA A 140 -2.20 -1.60 1.16
C ALA A 140 -0.99 -0.82 1.75
N ALA A 141 0.07 -1.51 2.15
CA ALA A 141 1.32 -0.90 2.61
C ALA A 141 2.07 -0.16 1.49
N LEU A 142 2.07 -0.69 0.27
CA LEU A 142 2.61 0.02 -0.90
C LEU A 142 1.80 1.29 -1.19
N GLU A 143 0.48 1.19 -1.21
CA GLU A 143 -0.41 2.33 -1.44
C GLU A 143 -0.25 3.39 -0.34
N LEU A 144 -0.11 2.97 0.92
CA LEU A 144 0.18 3.83 2.06
C LEU A 144 1.52 4.55 1.89
N ALA A 145 2.58 3.83 1.52
CA ALA A 145 3.90 4.41 1.30
C ALA A 145 3.90 5.44 0.16
N THR A 146 3.20 5.16 -0.95
CA THR A 146 3.03 6.13 -2.04
C THR A 146 2.28 7.38 -1.58
N ARG A 147 1.15 7.22 -0.86
CA ARG A 147 0.38 8.37 -0.34
C ARG A 147 1.18 9.21 0.64
N LEU A 148 1.87 8.57 1.59
CA LEU A 148 2.70 9.25 2.57
C LEU A 148 3.86 9.97 1.90
N GLY A 149 4.50 9.32 0.92
CA GLY A 149 5.60 9.92 0.20
C GLY A 149 5.20 11.19 -0.56
N ALA A 150 4.03 11.15 -1.21
CA ALA A 150 3.44 12.35 -1.82
C ALA A 150 3.14 13.44 -0.77
N ALA A 151 2.52 13.07 0.36
CA ALA A 151 2.15 14.02 1.41
C ALA A 151 3.36 14.72 2.05
N ILE A 152 4.48 14.01 2.24
CA ILE A 152 5.66 14.55 2.93
C ILE A 152 6.76 15.04 1.99
N GLY A 153 6.62 14.80 0.68
CA GLY A 153 7.64 15.15 -0.31
C GLY A 153 8.93 14.35 -0.15
N ALA A 154 8.81 13.06 0.16
CA ALA A 154 9.94 12.14 0.30
C ALA A 154 9.56 10.74 -0.17
N THR A 155 10.52 9.92 -0.58
CA THR A 155 10.26 8.50 -0.84
C THR A 155 10.06 7.76 0.49
N VAL A 156 9.04 6.92 0.56
CA VAL A 156 8.78 6.03 1.71
C VAL A 156 8.79 4.61 1.19
N ARG A 157 9.54 3.71 1.82
CA ARG A 157 9.51 2.29 1.49
C ARG A 157 8.29 1.60 2.13
N PRO A 158 7.61 0.68 1.42
CA PRO A 158 6.47 -0.06 1.99
C PRO A 158 6.83 -0.89 3.23
N ALA A 159 8.07 -1.37 3.32
CA ALA A 159 8.56 -2.17 4.45
C ALA A 159 8.46 -1.43 5.80
N VAL A 160 8.58 -0.10 5.80
CA VAL A 160 8.52 0.76 6.99
C VAL A 160 7.21 0.57 7.75
N VAL A 161 6.10 0.27 7.06
CA VAL A 161 4.79 0.01 7.68
C VAL A 161 4.83 -1.24 8.57
N PHE A 162 5.60 -2.25 8.19
CA PHE A 162 5.74 -3.49 8.94
C PHE A 162 6.76 -3.36 10.09
N ASP A 163 7.80 -2.56 9.90
CA ASP A 163 8.78 -2.25 10.94
C ASP A 163 8.21 -1.32 12.03
N HIS A 164 7.24 -0.48 11.65
CA HIS A 164 6.58 0.50 12.51
C HIS A 164 5.05 0.38 12.41
N PRO A 165 4.46 -0.69 13.00
CA PRO A 165 3.08 -1.07 12.73
C PRO A 165 2.03 -0.19 13.43
N THR A 166 2.42 0.75 14.30
CA THR A 166 1.46 1.69 14.89
C THR A 166 1.55 3.05 14.22
N THR A 167 0.42 3.76 14.12
CA THR A 167 0.37 5.07 13.46
C THR A 167 1.31 6.09 14.13
N ALA A 168 1.43 6.07 15.46
CA ALA A 168 2.38 6.91 16.19
C ALA A 168 3.84 6.58 15.85
N ARG A 169 4.21 5.30 15.81
CA ARG A 169 5.60 4.89 15.51
C ARG A 169 5.98 5.17 14.07
N LEU A 170 5.03 4.98 13.14
CA LEU A 170 5.24 5.33 11.74
C LEU A 170 5.48 6.84 11.59
N ALA A 171 4.68 7.69 12.26
CA ALA A 171 4.88 9.14 12.23
C ALA A 171 6.21 9.58 12.85
N GLU A 172 6.64 8.93 13.93
CA GLU A 172 7.95 9.19 14.57
C GLU A 172 9.10 8.81 13.64
N HIS A 173 9.03 7.64 13.00
CA HIS A 173 10.00 7.20 12.00
C HIS A 173 10.10 8.19 10.84
N LEU A 174 8.97 8.59 10.27
CA LEU A 174 8.93 9.58 9.18
C LEU A 174 9.54 10.92 9.60
N SER A 175 9.27 11.37 10.83
CA SER A 175 9.87 12.60 11.35
C SER A 175 11.39 12.51 11.42
N ALA A 176 11.95 11.37 11.83
CA ALA A 176 13.39 11.16 11.91
C ALA A 176 14.03 11.04 10.50
N ALA A 177 13.36 10.35 9.58
CA ALA A 177 13.80 10.20 8.19
C ALA A 177 13.81 11.54 7.42
N LEU A 178 12.92 12.48 7.77
CA LEU A 178 12.97 13.84 7.22
C LEU A 178 14.25 14.59 7.63
N GLU A 179 14.77 14.34 8.83
CA GLU A 179 15.98 14.99 9.36
C GLU A 179 17.28 14.33 8.88
N SER A 180 17.23 13.04 8.54
CA SER A 180 18.38 12.26 8.08
C SER A 180 18.24 11.90 6.60
N PRO A 181 18.76 12.72 5.67
CA PRO A 181 18.70 12.45 4.24
C PRO A 181 19.64 11.30 3.78
N ARG A 182 20.14 10.46 4.69
CA ARG A 182 21.06 9.35 4.36
C ARG A 182 20.43 7.99 4.66
N ASP A 183 20.47 7.16 3.62
CA ASP A 183 20.34 5.69 3.58
C ASP A 183 18.92 5.09 3.57
N GLU A 184 18.23 5.23 2.43
CA GLU A 184 17.24 4.22 1.96
C GLU A 184 17.65 3.61 0.59
N ASP A 185 18.83 4.00 0.09
CA ASP A 185 19.44 3.55 -1.18
C ASP A 185 20.51 2.47 -0.93
N GLU A 186 20.34 1.65 0.12
CA GLU A 186 21.08 0.39 0.20
C GLU A 186 20.37 -0.61 -0.71
N PRO A 187 20.98 -1.02 -1.85
CA PRO A 187 20.42 -2.08 -2.67
C PRO A 187 20.38 -3.34 -1.80
N ALA A 188 19.18 -3.88 -1.60
CA ALA A 188 19.04 -5.21 -1.01
C ALA A 188 20.00 -6.15 -1.76
N ALA A 189 20.94 -6.68 -0.99
CA ALA A 189 22.07 -7.46 -1.45
C ALA A 189 21.65 -8.60 -2.39
N GLU A 190 22.46 -8.72 -3.45
CA GLU A 190 22.77 -9.81 -4.38
C GLU A 190 21.84 -11.04 -4.47
N PRO A 191 21.47 -11.47 -5.70
CA PRO A 191 20.83 -12.75 -5.92
C PRO A 191 21.81 -13.87 -5.58
N VAL A 192 21.47 -14.71 -4.60
CA VAL A 192 22.18 -15.97 -4.34
C VAL A 192 21.98 -16.88 -5.56
N ALA A 193 23.10 -17.23 -6.17
CA ALA A 193 23.23 -18.09 -7.34
C ALA A 193 22.77 -19.53 -7.11
#